data_AF-A0A419K5E5-F1
#
_entry.id   AF-A0A419K5E5-F1
#
_cell.length_a   1.000
_cell.length_b   1.000
_cell.length_c   1.000
_cell.angle_alpha   90.00
_cell.angle_beta   90.00
_cell.angle_gamma   90.00
#
_symmetry.space_group_name_H-M   'P 1'
#
loop_
_entity.id
_entity.type
_entity.pdbx_description
1 polymer ?
#
loop_
_entity_poly.entity_id
_entity_poly.type
_entity_poly.pdbx_seq_one_letter_code
_entity_poly.pdbx_strand_id
1 'polypeptide(L)'
;MKRTVKEIGERGVIETILRLLEPMPGMPVPFGDDVSAVEVDGGRLAVVKTDMLVGRTDVPPGMSLKEAARKAVVMNVSDMAAKGVKPIAVLAALGLPNSLTERDVEELASGLNMGARE
;
A
#
# COMPACT_ATOMS: atom_id res chain seq x y z
N MET A 1 1.34 -5.09 32.50
CA MET A 1 0.39 -6.00 31.80
C MET A 1 0.69 -5.98 30.31
N LYS A 2 0.62 -7.13 29.62
CA LYS A 2 0.70 -7.19 28.16
C LYS A 2 -0.65 -6.71 27.60
N ARG A 3 -0.65 -5.66 26.79
CA ARG A 3 -1.84 -5.17 26.07
C ARG A 3 -1.89 -5.83 24.69
N THR A 4 -3.08 -6.17 24.22
CA THR A 4 -3.36 -6.77 22.90
C THR A 4 -3.54 -5.70 21.82
N VAL A 5 -3.43 -6.10 20.54
CA VAL A 5 -3.69 -5.21 19.38
C VAL A 5 -5.10 -4.61 19.44
N LYS A 6 -6.10 -5.40 19.84
CA LYS A 6 -7.48 -4.95 19.97
C LYS A 6 -7.63 -3.83 21.00
N GLU A 7 -6.86 -3.86 22.09
CA GLU A 7 -6.94 -2.85 23.16
C GLU A 7 -6.21 -1.54 22.81
N ILE A 8 -5.11 -1.61 22.06
CA ILE A 8 -4.34 -0.41 21.68
C ILE A 8 -4.85 0.22 20.38
N GLY A 9 -5.59 -0.53 19.56
CA GLY A 9 -6.10 -0.08 18.27
C GLY A 9 -4.99 0.21 17.25
N GLU A 10 -5.40 0.62 16.04
CA GLU A 10 -4.47 0.91 14.94
C GLU A 10 -3.44 1.99 15.30
N ARG A 11 -3.89 3.14 15.84
CA ARG A 11 -3.00 4.24 16.22
C ARG A 11 -1.96 3.80 17.26
N GLY A 12 -2.38 3.02 18.26
CA GLY A 12 -1.45 2.49 19.27
C GLY A 12 -0.46 1.47 18.71
N VAL A 13 -0.85 0.69 17.70
CA VAL A 13 0.08 -0.17 16.95
C VAL A 13 1.12 0.67 16.21
N ILE A 14 0.68 1.69 15.45
CA ILE A 14 1.58 2.58 14.70
C ILE A 14 2.56 3.27 15.65
N GLU A 15 2.09 3.88 16.73
CA GLU A 15 2.94 4.54 17.73
C GLU A 15 3.95 3.57 18.36
N THR A 16 3.52 2.33 18.63
CA THR A 16 4.41 1.29 19.17
C THR A 16 5.52 0.94 18.19
N ILE A 17 5.21 0.80 16.90
CA ILE A 17 6.19 0.54 15.84
C ILE A 17 7.14 1.73 15.71
N LEU A 18 6.61 2.95 15.54
CA LEU A 18 7.42 4.15 15.32
C LEU A 18 8.40 4.42 16.46
N ARG A 19 8.02 4.15 17.72
CA ARG A 19 8.93 4.28 18.88
C ARG A 19 10.13 3.33 18.83
N LEU A 20 10.00 2.20 18.14
CA LEU A 20 11.03 1.16 18.05
C LEU A 20 11.88 1.27 16.78
N LEU A 21 11.44 2.03 15.79
CA LEU A 21 12.18 2.25 14.56
C LEU A 21 13.21 3.38 14.74
N GLU A 22 14.41 3.16 14.22
CA GLU A 22 15.41 4.21 14.12
C GLU A 22 15.10 5.09 12.88
N PRO A 23 15.11 6.43 13.02
CA PRO A 23 15.01 7.31 11.87
C PRO A 23 16.17 7.09 10.89
N MET A 24 15.89 7.12 9.60
CA MET A 24 16.94 7.03 8.58
C MET A 24 17.84 8.29 8.62
N PRO A 25 19.15 8.17 8.36
CA PRO A 25 20.01 9.34 8.16
C PRO A 25 19.46 10.22 7.02
N GLY A 26 19.28 11.52 7.28
CA GLY A 26 18.80 12.46 6.27
C GLY A 26 17.36 12.22 5.81
N MET A 27 16.52 11.57 6.62
CA MET A 27 15.14 11.18 6.29
C MET A 27 14.33 12.35 5.68
N PRO A 28 14.10 12.36 4.35
CA PRO A 28 13.52 13.52 3.66
C PRO A 28 12.05 13.76 4.03
N VAL A 29 11.33 12.69 4.40
CA VAL A 29 9.92 12.71 4.81
C VAL A 29 9.82 12.09 6.20
N PRO A 30 9.31 12.81 7.23
CA PRO A 30 9.20 12.28 8.58
C PRO A 30 8.21 11.11 8.67
N PHE A 31 8.31 10.30 9.73
CA PHE A 31 7.34 9.23 9.99
C PHE A 31 5.93 9.81 10.15
N GLY A 32 4.94 9.09 9.62
CA GLY A 32 3.53 9.44 9.72
C GLY A 32 2.99 10.29 8.57
N ASP A 33 3.81 10.57 7.55
CA ASP A 33 3.33 11.07 6.27
C ASP A 33 2.75 9.91 5.41
N ASP A 34 2.04 10.24 4.34
CA ASP A 34 1.38 9.27 3.45
C ASP A 34 2.40 8.44 2.66
N VAL A 35 3.61 8.97 2.45
CA VAL A 35 4.70 8.30 1.71
C VAL A 35 6.00 8.28 2.52
N SER A 36 6.92 7.41 2.13
CA SER A 36 8.31 7.46 2.57
C SER A 36 9.22 7.84 1.41
N ALA A 37 10.36 8.46 1.70
CA ALA A 37 11.33 8.83 0.66
C ALA A 37 12.76 8.56 1.12
N VAL A 38 13.64 8.32 0.16
CA VAL A 38 15.08 8.17 0.35
C VAL A 38 15.81 8.90 -0.77
N GLU A 39 16.90 9.60 -0.43
CA GLU A 39 17.76 10.23 -1.43
C GLU A 39 18.56 9.14 -2.16
N VAL A 40 18.50 9.16 -3.50
CA VAL A 40 19.19 8.18 -4.35
C VAL A 40 20.30 8.81 -5.18
N ASP A 41 20.21 10.11 -5.47
CA ASP A 41 21.27 10.83 -6.20
C ASP A 41 21.11 12.36 -6.11
N GLY A 42 21.98 13.03 -5.34
CA GLY A 42 22.25 14.46 -5.43
C GLY A 42 21.02 15.37 -5.50
N GLY A 43 20.01 15.11 -4.67
CA GLY A 43 18.72 15.82 -4.67
C GLY A 43 17.56 15.10 -5.38
N ARG A 44 17.76 13.91 -5.95
CA ARG A 44 16.69 13.03 -6.43
C ARG A 44 16.23 12.10 -5.31
N LEU A 45 14.92 12.08 -5.08
CA LEU A 45 14.27 11.22 -4.10
C LEU A 45 13.58 10.04 -4.78
N ALA A 46 13.83 8.83 -4.28
CA ALA A 46 12.96 7.69 -4.53
C ALA A 46 11.85 7.70 -3.47
N VAL A 47 10.60 7.88 -3.93
CA VAL A 47 9.42 7.87 -3.08
C VAL A 47 8.76 6.51 -3.16
N VAL A 48 8.43 5.95 -2.00
CA VAL A 48 7.81 4.63 -1.86
C VAL A 48 6.55 4.73 -1.02
N LYS A 49 5.54 3.96 -1.42
CA LYS A 49 4.27 3.78 -0.73
C LYS A 49 3.88 2.33 -0.86
N THR A 50 3.28 1.80 0.21
CA THR A 50 2.64 0.50 0.20
C THR A 50 1.35 0.57 0.98
N ASP A 51 0.28 0.04 0.41
CA ASP A 51 -0.97 -0.28 1.06
C ASP A 51 -1.42 -1.67 0.65
N MET A 52 -2.06 -2.35 1.60
CA MET A 52 -2.61 -3.68 1.40
C MET A 52 -4.12 -3.59 1.20
N LEU A 53 -4.63 -4.32 0.20
CA LEU A 53 -6.05 -4.60 0.05
C LEU A 53 -6.35 -5.99 0.60
N VAL A 54 -7.23 -6.08 1.59
CA VAL A 54 -7.65 -7.34 2.20
C VAL A 54 -9.07 -7.65 1.77
N GLY A 55 -9.26 -8.79 1.08
CA GLY A 55 -10.53 -9.16 0.46
C GLY A 55 -11.74 -9.12 1.40
N ARG A 56 -11.56 -9.47 2.68
CA ARG A 56 -12.66 -9.49 3.66
C ARG A 56 -13.12 -8.09 4.09
N THR A 57 -12.23 -7.11 4.12
CA THR A 57 -12.49 -5.77 4.67
C THR A 57 -12.66 -4.71 3.60
N ASP A 58 -11.94 -4.85 2.48
CA ASP A 58 -11.80 -3.79 1.49
C ASP A 58 -12.59 -4.02 0.20
N VAL A 59 -13.15 -5.23 0.02
CA VAL A 59 -13.95 -5.62 -1.15
C VAL A 59 -15.42 -5.72 -0.73
N PRO A 60 -16.25 -4.70 -1.01
CA PRO A 60 -17.68 -4.75 -0.70
C PRO A 60 -18.43 -5.76 -1.59
N PRO A 61 -19.63 -6.20 -1.17
CA PRO A 61 -20.48 -7.06 -1.98
C PRO A 61 -20.72 -6.47 -3.39
N GLY A 62 -20.53 -7.30 -4.41
CA GLY A 62 -20.74 -6.91 -5.81
C GLY A 62 -19.52 -6.33 -6.52
N MET A 63 -18.40 -6.10 -5.83
CA MET A 63 -17.15 -5.70 -6.48
C MET A 63 -16.46 -6.91 -7.12
N SER A 64 -16.13 -6.80 -8.40
CA SER A 64 -15.37 -7.82 -9.13
C SER A 64 -13.90 -7.87 -8.70
N LEU A 65 -13.21 -8.98 -8.99
CA LEU A 65 -11.77 -9.10 -8.75
C LEU A 65 -10.97 -8.09 -9.56
N LYS A 66 -11.41 -7.78 -10.78
CA LYS A 66 -10.81 -6.74 -11.62
C LYS A 66 -10.91 -5.36 -10.97
N GLU A 67 -12.07 -4.99 -10.45
CA GLU A 67 -12.26 -3.71 -9.75
C GLU A 67 -11.46 -3.66 -8.45
N ALA A 68 -11.44 -4.76 -7.69
CA ALA A 68 -10.64 -4.86 -6.47
C ALA A 68 -9.13 -4.71 -6.77
N ALA A 69 -8.62 -5.36 -7.81
CA ALA A 69 -7.23 -5.24 -8.24
C ALA A 69 -6.89 -3.82 -8.75
N ARG A 70 -7.78 -3.18 -9.51
CA ARG A 70 -7.61 -1.76 -9.86
C ARG A 70 -7.56 -0.88 -8.62
N LYS A 71 -8.48 -1.09 -7.66
CA LYS A 71 -8.52 -0.35 -6.39
C LYS A 71 -7.21 -0.49 -5.60
N ALA A 72 -6.63 -1.70 -5.56
CA ALA A 72 -5.36 -1.96 -4.88
C ALA A 72 -4.19 -1.11 -5.45
N VAL A 73 -4.20 -0.83 -6.75
CA VAL A 73 -3.22 0.08 -7.37
C VAL A 73 -3.58 1.54 -7.07
N VAL A 74 -4.83 1.93 -7.32
CA VAL A 74 -5.29 3.33 -7.20
C VAL A 74 -5.14 3.86 -5.78
N MET A 75 -5.33 3.05 -4.74
CA MET A 75 -5.11 3.49 -3.35
C MET A 75 -3.66 3.93 -3.10
N ASN A 76 -2.67 3.18 -3.61
CA ASN A 76 -1.26 3.56 -3.52
C ASN A 76 -0.96 4.81 -4.36
N VAL A 77 -1.53 4.90 -5.56
CA VAL A 77 -1.39 6.08 -6.45
C VAL A 77 -1.96 7.33 -5.80
N SER A 78 -3.10 7.22 -5.11
CA SER A 78 -3.76 8.33 -4.41
C SER A 78 -2.83 8.99 -3.40
N ASP A 79 -2.14 8.20 -2.58
CA ASP A 79 -1.21 8.73 -1.58
C ASP A 79 0.01 9.39 -2.20
N MET A 80 0.56 8.80 -3.27
CA MET A 80 1.63 9.46 -4.03
C MET A 80 1.14 10.78 -4.65
N ALA A 81 -0.05 10.80 -5.24
CA ALA A 81 -0.64 11.98 -5.85
C ALA A 81 -0.91 13.10 -4.82
N ALA A 82 -1.35 12.74 -3.61
CA ALA A 82 -1.53 13.68 -2.49
C ALA A 82 -0.23 14.41 -2.12
N LYS A 83 0.93 13.81 -2.40
CA LYS A 83 2.26 14.40 -2.19
C LYS A 83 2.87 15.03 -3.44
N GLY A 84 2.11 15.13 -4.53
CA GLY A 84 2.59 15.67 -5.81
C GLY A 84 3.61 14.77 -6.52
N VAL A 85 3.66 13.50 -6.16
CA VAL A 85 4.58 12.51 -6.72
C VAL A 85 3.91 11.81 -7.88
N LYS A 86 4.58 11.78 -9.03
CA LYS A 86 4.15 10.98 -10.19
C LYS A 86 4.68 9.55 -10.05
N PRO A 87 3.83 8.52 -9.87
CA PRO A 87 4.28 7.14 -9.83
C PRO A 87 4.88 6.72 -11.17
N ILE A 88 5.96 5.93 -11.13
CA ILE A 88 6.63 5.40 -12.33
C ILE A 88 6.68 3.87 -12.38
N ALA A 89 6.38 3.21 -11.26
CA ALA A 89 6.38 1.76 -11.13
C ALA A 89 5.43 1.34 -10.01
N VAL A 90 4.93 0.11 -10.10
CA VAL A 90 4.11 -0.54 -9.09
C VAL A 90 4.70 -1.92 -8.83
N LEU A 91 4.83 -2.30 -7.56
CA LEU A 91 5.15 -3.64 -7.14
C LEU A 91 3.92 -4.27 -6.49
N ALA A 92 3.51 -5.44 -6.97
CA ALA A 92 2.35 -6.15 -6.45
C ALA A 92 2.78 -7.43 -5.73
N ALA A 93 2.23 -7.65 -4.52
CA ALA A 93 2.33 -8.90 -3.78
C ALA A 93 0.93 -9.48 -3.58
N LEU A 94 0.75 -10.77 -3.91
CA LEU A 94 -0.55 -11.42 -3.90
C LEU A 94 -0.58 -12.57 -2.89
N GLY A 95 -1.53 -12.50 -1.95
CA GLY A 95 -1.93 -13.63 -1.11
C GLY A 95 -3.27 -14.17 -1.58
N LEU A 96 -3.28 -15.29 -2.28
CA LEU A 96 -4.45 -15.83 -2.97
C LEU A 96 -4.99 -17.08 -2.27
N PRO A 97 -6.31 -17.19 -2.03
CA PRO A 97 -6.92 -18.45 -1.63
C PRO A 97 -6.73 -19.53 -2.71
N ASN A 98 -6.56 -20.78 -2.29
CA ASN A 98 -6.40 -21.91 -3.21
C ASN A 98 -7.67 -22.28 -4.00
N SER A 99 -8.80 -21.61 -3.72
CA SER A 99 -10.06 -21.77 -4.43
C SER A 99 -10.19 -20.91 -5.68
N LEU A 100 -9.27 -19.96 -5.92
CA LEU A 100 -9.31 -19.11 -7.11
C LEU A 100 -8.96 -19.90 -8.36
N THR A 101 -9.67 -19.60 -9.44
CA THR A 101 -9.46 -20.17 -10.76
C THR A 101 -8.43 -19.38 -11.56
N GLU A 102 -7.95 -19.94 -12.67
CA GLU A 102 -7.08 -19.21 -13.61
C GLU A 102 -7.74 -17.93 -14.12
N ARG A 103 -9.04 -17.98 -14.43
CA ARG A 103 -9.83 -16.82 -14.86
C ARG A 103 -9.86 -15.72 -13.80
N ASP A 104 -9.94 -16.08 -12.52
CA ASP A 104 -9.87 -15.11 -11.42
C ASP A 104 -8.52 -14.39 -11.40
N VAL A 105 -7.43 -15.12 -11.67
CA VAL A 105 -6.08 -14.54 -11.79
C VAL A 105 -5.96 -13.63 -13.00
N GLU A 106 -6.58 -13.97 -14.13
CA GLU A 106 -6.65 -13.10 -15.30
C GLU A 106 -7.40 -11.79 -14.99
N GLU A 107 -8.51 -11.85 -14.24
CA GLU A 107 -9.25 -10.67 -13.80
C GLU A 107 -8.40 -9.78 -12.88
N LEU A 108 -7.69 -10.39 -11.92
CA LEU A 108 -6.76 -9.68 -11.04
C LEU A 108 -5.66 -8.98 -11.85
N ALA A 109 -4.99 -9.70 -12.77
CA ALA A 109 -3.95 -9.14 -13.61
C ALA A 109 -4.47 -8.00 -14.51
N SER A 110 -5.67 -8.18 -15.09
CA SER A 110 -6.34 -7.14 -15.89
C SER A 110 -6.62 -5.88 -15.06
N GLY A 111 -7.07 -6.05 -13.81
CA GLY A 111 -7.36 -4.94 -12.90
C GLY A 111 -6.09 -4.20 -12.46
N LEU A 112 -5.02 -4.94 -12.11
CA LEU A 112 -3.72 -4.35 -11.79
C LEU A 112 -3.19 -3.50 -12.95
N ASN A 113 -3.21 -4.04 -14.17
CA ASN A 113 -2.77 -3.30 -15.35
C ASN A 113 -3.68 -2.12 -15.68
N MET A 114 -4.99 -2.23 -15.44
CA MET A 114 -5.92 -1.11 -15.61
C MET A 114 -5.59 0.04 -14.65
N GLY A 115 -5.37 -0.25 -13.36
CA GLY A 115 -5.00 0.78 -12.39
C GLY A 115 -3.62 1.38 -12.63
N ALA A 116 -2.68 0.63 -13.17
CA ALA A 116 -1.33 1.13 -13.47
C ALA A 116 -1.25 2.02 -14.72
N ARG A 117 -2.27 2.01 -15.58
CA ARG A 117 -2.30 2.75 -16.86
C ARG A 117 -3.21 3.97 -16.85
N GLU A 118 -3.92 4.20 -15.75
CA GLU A 118 -4.79 5.37 -15.54
C GLU A 118 -3.98 6.66 -15.42
#